data_AF-A0A7S2E0N7-F1
#
_entry.id   AF-A0A7S2E0N7-F1
#
_cell.length_a   1.000
_cell.length_b   1.000
_cell.length_c   1.000
_cell.angle_alpha   90.00
_cell.angle_beta   90.00
_cell.angle_gamma   90.00
#
_symmetry.space_group_name_H-M   'P 1'
#
loop_
_entity.id
_entity.type
_entity.pdbx_description
1 polymer ?
#
loop_
_entity_poly.entity_id
_entity_poly.type
_entity_poly.pdbx_seq_one_letter_code
_entity_poly.pdbx_strand_id
1 'polypeptide(L)'
;ATSKPATQQQQQQHRAIIPGRTIIGTNPPWGKRLNDLDIEESWTSLKTFLQRECNKCEAWILSGNKSLTRILRMKKSQSLVVRTAGEDLRWIQYHIFEKKNKKK
;
A
#
# COMPACT_ATOMS: atom_id res chain seq x y z
N ALA A 1 25.33 -5.11 36.11
CA ALA A 1 25.21 -4.15 34.99
C ALA A 1 24.40 -4.83 33.88
N THR A 2 23.09 -4.93 34.09
CA THR A 2 22.06 -4.14 33.37
C THR A 2 21.97 -4.52 31.88
N SER A 3 21.11 -5.51 31.65
CA SER A 3 20.55 -5.93 30.37
C SER A 3 20.01 -4.73 29.59
N LYS A 4 20.37 -4.66 28.29
CA LYS A 4 19.76 -3.73 27.34
C LYS A 4 18.25 -4.00 27.26
N PRO A 5 17.40 -2.95 27.25
CA PRO A 5 15.96 -3.12 27.26
C PRO A 5 15.45 -3.66 25.92
N ALA A 6 14.39 -4.46 26.04
CA ALA A 6 13.62 -5.07 24.98
C ALA A 6 13.18 -4.05 23.92
N THR A 7 13.33 -4.44 22.66
CA THR A 7 12.72 -3.79 21.49
C THR A 7 11.22 -3.65 21.74
N GLN A 8 10.76 -2.43 21.98
CA GLN A 8 9.34 -2.10 22.01
C GLN A 8 8.81 -2.23 20.58
N GLN A 9 8.41 -3.42 20.19
CA GLN A 9 7.44 -3.58 19.11
C GLN A 9 6.15 -2.92 19.61
N GLN A 10 5.91 -1.68 19.17
CA GLN A 10 4.63 -1.03 19.39
C GLN A 10 3.55 -1.97 18.85
N GLN A 11 2.77 -2.57 19.76
CA GLN A 11 1.58 -3.31 19.40
C GLN A 11 0.66 -2.33 18.66
N GLN A 12 0.66 -2.40 17.33
CA GLN A 12 -0.29 -1.68 16.51
C GLN A 12 -1.68 -2.19 16.92
N GLN A 13 -2.40 -1.37 17.67
CA GLN A 13 -3.80 -1.64 17.99
C GLN A 13 -4.55 -1.76 16.67
N HIS A 14 -4.94 -2.99 16.31
CA HIS A 14 -5.65 -3.25 15.06
C HIS A 14 -7.05 -2.65 15.18
N ARG A 15 -7.23 -1.44 14.63
CA ARG A 15 -8.55 -0.82 14.53
C ARG A 15 -9.37 -1.59 13.50
N ALA A 16 -10.63 -1.86 13.82
CA ALA A 16 -11.53 -2.54 12.91
C ALA A 16 -11.66 -1.77 11.59
N ILE A 17 -11.64 -2.50 10.48
CA ILE A 17 -11.93 -1.95 9.17
C ILE A 17 -13.44 -1.68 9.10
N ILE A 18 -13.80 -0.43 8.83
CA ILE A 18 -15.18 0.00 8.64
C ILE A 18 -15.43 0.15 7.14
N PRO A 19 -16.22 -0.74 6.52
CA PRO A 19 -16.54 -0.67 5.09
C PRO A 19 -17.02 0.73 4.68
N GLY A 20 -16.46 1.27 3.61
CA GLY A 20 -16.80 2.59 3.08
C GLY A 20 -16.33 3.80 3.93
N ARG A 21 -15.65 3.57 5.06
CA ARG A 21 -15.12 4.65 5.92
C ARG A 21 -13.63 4.53 6.23
N THR A 22 -13.02 3.39 5.94
CA THR A 22 -11.59 3.17 6.15
C THR A 22 -10.79 3.52 4.89
N ILE A 23 -9.77 4.35 5.08
CA ILE A 23 -8.80 4.75 4.07
C ILE A 23 -7.42 4.20 4.45
N ILE A 24 -6.76 3.55 3.50
CA ILE A 24 -5.40 3.04 3.63
C ILE A 24 -4.47 4.01 2.89
N GLY A 25 -3.60 4.70 3.61
CA GLY A 25 -2.54 5.52 3.02
C GLY A 25 -1.20 4.79 3.07
N THR A 26 -0.48 4.70 1.95
CA THR A 26 0.87 4.10 1.95
C THR A 26 1.81 4.76 0.95
N ASN A 27 3.10 4.71 1.25
CA ASN A 27 4.20 5.15 0.40
C ASN A 27 5.19 3.97 0.21
N PRO A 28 4.85 3.00 -0.65
CA PRO A 28 5.73 1.86 -0.94
C PRO A 28 7.04 2.32 -1.59
N PRO A 29 8.10 1.49 -1.58
CA PRO A 29 9.34 1.84 -2.25
C PRO A 29 9.16 1.92 -3.77
N TRP A 30 9.69 2.96 -4.40
CA TRP A 30 9.65 3.17 -5.86
C TRP A 30 10.94 3.77 -6.43
N GLY A 31 11.92 4.08 -5.58
CA GLY A 31 13.18 4.74 -5.93
C GLY A 31 14.39 3.81 -5.88
N LYS A 32 15.53 4.31 -6.34
CA LYS A 32 16.78 3.55 -6.58
C LYS A 32 17.54 3.09 -5.32
N ARG A 33 16.93 3.20 -4.13
CA ARG A 33 17.59 2.83 -2.85
C ARG A 33 17.58 1.33 -2.60
N LEU A 34 16.67 0.62 -3.26
CA LEU A 34 16.51 -0.83 -3.20
C LEU A 34 16.73 -1.40 -4.60
N ASN A 35 17.07 -2.69 -4.67
CA ASN A 35 17.11 -3.40 -5.95
C ASN A 35 15.69 -3.66 -6.48
N ASP A 36 15.58 -3.97 -7.77
CA ASP A 36 14.28 -4.14 -8.42
C ASP A 36 13.47 -5.31 -7.86
N LEU A 37 14.12 -6.40 -7.43
CA LEU A 37 13.46 -7.57 -6.84
C LEU A 37 12.75 -7.22 -5.54
N ASP A 38 13.44 -6.55 -4.61
CA ASP A 38 12.88 -6.14 -3.31
C ASP A 38 11.72 -5.15 -3.49
N ILE A 39 11.83 -4.27 -4.50
CA ILE A 39 10.78 -3.33 -4.86
C ILE A 39 9.56 -4.11 -5.37
N GLU A 40 9.72 -5.00 -6.35
CA GLU A 40 8.62 -5.80 -6.90
C GLU A 40 7.94 -6.69 -5.84
N GLU A 41 8.71 -7.28 -4.93
CA GLU A 41 8.19 -8.06 -3.81
C GLU A 41 7.34 -7.20 -2.86
N SER A 42 7.81 -5.99 -2.54
CA SER A 42 7.07 -5.03 -1.71
C SER A 42 5.72 -4.67 -2.33
N TRP A 43 5.67 -4.42 -3.64
CA TRP A 43 4.43 -4.12 -4.36
C TRP A 43 3.50 -5.34 -4.48
N THR A 44 4.06 -6.54 -4.62
CA THR A 44 3.31 -7.80 -4.63
C THR A 44 2.69 -8.09 -3.27
N SER A 45 3.45 -7.87 -2.20
CA SER A 45 2.98 -8.00 -0.82
C SER A 45 1.88 -6.98 -0.52
N LEU A 46 2.04 -5.72 -0.95
CA LEU A 46 1.01 -4.69 -0.83
C LEU A 46 -0.29 -5.10 -1.53
N LYS A 47 -0.21 -5.60 -2.78
CA LYS A 47 -1.38 -6.12 -3.50
C LYS A 47 -2.10 -7.20 -2.69
N THR A 48 -1.35 -8.18 -2.19
CA THR A 48 -1.90 -9.30 -1.41
C THR A 48 -2.59 -8.81 -0.14
N PHE A 49 -1.95 -7.89 0.59
CA PHE A 49 -2.53 -7.26 1.77
C PHE A 49 -3.85 -6.54 1.46
N LEU A 50 -3.85 -5.66 0.44
CA LEU A 50 -5.04 -4.90 0.08
C LEU A 50 -6.23 -5.80 -0.31
N GLN A 51 -5.96 -6.91 -1.01
CA GLN A 51 -7.01 -7.85 -1.42
C GLN A 51 -7.53 -8.73 -0.28
N ARG A 52 -6.67 -9.05 0.70
CA ARG A 52 -7.01 -9.92 1.83
C ARG A 52 -7.72 -9.15 2.94
N GLU A 53 -7.16 -8.01 3.32
CA GLU A 53 -7.59 -7.27 4.52
C GLU A 53 -8.50 -6.09 4.19
N CYS A 54 -8.26 -5.38 3.09
CA CYS A 54 -8.86 -4.05 2.86
C CYS A 54 -10.12 -4.08 1.98
N ASN A 55 -10.92 -5.14 2.06
CA ASN A 55 -12.17 -5.23 1.30
C ASN A 55 -13.12 -4.07 1.64
N LYS A 56 -13.79 -3.51 0.61
CA LYS A 56 -14.73 -2.39 0.74
C LYS A 56 -14.09 -1.11 1.33
N CYS A 57 -12.79 -0.93 1.13
CA CYS A 57 -12.04 0.25 1.55
C CYS A 57 -11.56 1.08 0.36
N GLU A 58 -10.96 2.23 0.68
CA GLU A 58 -10.19 3.02 -0.27
C GLU A 58 -8.70 2.93 0.06
N ALA A 59 -7.86 2.83 -0.95
CA ALA A 59 -6.41 2.93 -0.80
C ALA A 59 -5.87 4.12 -1.58
N TRP A 60 -5.00 4.89 -0.95
CA TRP A 60 -4.23 5.96 -1.56
C TRP A 60 -2.74 5.62 -1.47
N ILE A 61 -2.10 5.55 -2.63
CA ILE A 61 -0.74 5.06 -2.77
C ILE A 61 0.11 6.16 -3.41
N LEU A 62 1.20 6.55 -2.73
CA LEU A 62 2.21 7.42 -3.31
C LEU A 62 3.15 6.61 -4.19
N SER A 63 3.39 7.05 -5.41
CA SER A 63 4.39 6.44 -6.28
C SER A 63 5.05 7.45 -7.21
N GLY A 64 6.37 7.35 -7.34
CA GLY A 64 7.15 7.99 -8.40
C GLY A 64 7.30 7.13 -9.66
N ASN A 65 6.88 5.86 -9.63
CA ASN A 65 7.07 4.94 -10.74
C ASN A 65 5.74 4.32 -11.21
N LYS A 66 5.33 4.67 -12.43
CA LYS A 66 4.09 4.20 -13.06
C LYS A 66 4.10 2.69 -13.33
N SER A 67 5.25 2.07 -13.64
CA SER A 67 5.29 0.65 -13.99
C SER A 67 4.92 -0.23 -12.78
N LEU A 68 5.42 0.12 -11.60
CA LEU A 68 5.17 -0.61 -10.35
C LEU A 68 3.68 -0.65 -9.97
N THR A 69 2.95 0.42 -10.25
CA THR A 69 1.49 0.46 -9.99
C THR A 69 0.70 -0.60 -10.74
N ARG A 70 1.24 -1.14 -11.84
CA ARG A 70 0.60 -2.21 -12.62
C ARG A 70 0.59 -3.54 -11.87
N ILE A 71 1.51 -3.75 -10.93
CA ILE A 71 1.59 -4.98 -10.09
C ILE A 71 0.29 -5.17 -9.31
N LEU A 72 -0.33 -4.08 -8.86
CA LEU A 72 -1.59 -4.10 -8.11
C LEU A 72 -2.74 -4.74 -8.90
N ARG A 73 -2.70 -4.67 -10.24
CA ARG A 73 -3.79 -5.14 -11.13
C ARG A 73 -5.15 -4.53 -10.78
N MET A 74 -5.15 -3.28 -10.31
CA MET A 74 -6.36 -2.52 -9.95
C MET A 74 -6.52 -1.32 -10.89
N LYS A 75 -7.77 -0.96 -11.20
CA LYS A 75 -8.08 0.27 -11.93
C LYS A 75 -8.03 1.44 -10.95
N LYS A 76 -7.23 2.46 -11.26
CA LYS A 76 -7.22 3.71 -10.48
C LYS A 76 -8.56 4.43 -10.62
N SER A 77 -9.02 5.04 -9.53
CA SER A 77 -10.21 5.90 -9.52
C SER A 77 -9.84 7.34 -9.92
N GLN A 78 -8.88 7.91 -9.19
CA GLN A 78 -8.33 9.24 -9.46
C GLN A 78 -6.83 9.29 -9.11
N SER A 79 -6.19 10.39 -9.46
CA SER A 79 -4.79 10.63 -9.14
C SER A 79 -4.50 12.13 -9.05
N LEU A 80 -3.71 12.50 -8.05
CA LEU A 80 -3.20 13.86 -7.86
C LEU A 80 -1.70 13.87 -8.17
N VAL A 81 -1.22 14.91 -8.86
CA VAL A 81 0.21 15.14 -9.08
C VAL A 81 0.79 15.72 -7.80
N VAL A 82 1.89 15.13 -7.33
CA VAL A 82 2.63 15.61 -6.17
C VAL A 82 4.06 15.83 -6.59
N ARG A 83 4.59 17.03 -6.38
CA ARG A 83 6.00 17.36 -6.66
C ARG A 83 6.70 17.66 -5.35
N THR A 84 7.75 16.91 -5.04
CA THR A 84 8.51 17.08 -3.81
C THR A 84 9.97 16.70 -4.04
N ALA A 85 10.90 17.48 -3.50
CA ALA A 85 12.34 17.23 -3.57
C ALA A 85 12.88 16.91 -4.99
N GLY A 86 12.31 17.55 -6.03
CA GLY A 86 12.70 17.34 -7.43
C GLY A 86 12.08 16.10 -8.09
N GLU A 87 11.29 15.30 -7.37
CA GLU A 87 10.64 14.11 -7.87
C GLU A 87 9.20 14.41 -8.33
N ASP A 88 8.81 13.79 -9.45
CA ASP A 88 7.44 13.83 -9.97
C ASP A 88 6.67 12.59 -9.52
N LEU A 89 5.82 12.77 -8.50
CA LEU A 89 5.04 11.70 -7.88
C LEU A 89 3.57 11.76 -8.29
N ARG A 90 2.86 10.69 -7.94
CA ARG A 90 1.41 10.59 -8.03
C ARG A 90 0.86 10.03 -6.72
N TRP A 91 -0.14 10.69 -6.16
CA TRP A 91 -0.98 10.15 -5.09
C TRP A 91 -2.23 9.54 -5.75
N ILE A 92 -2.32 8.21 -5.77
CA ILE A 92 -3.26 7.46 -6.63
C ILE A 92 -4.30 6.77 -5.76
N GLN A 93 -5.58 6.99 -6.05
CA GLN A 93 -6.69 6.34 -5.35
C GLN A 93 -7.10 5.04 -6.06
N TYR A 94 -7.38 4.02 -5.26
CA TYR A 94 -8.00 2.76 -5.66
C TYR A 94 -9.19 2.46 -4.74
N HIS A 95 -10.33 2.08 -5.33
CA HIS A 95 -11.43 1.47 -4.58
C HIS A 95 -11.23 -0.04 -4.56
N ILE A 96 -11.27 -0.63 -3.36
CA ILE A 96 -11.04 -2.06 -3.16
C ILE A 96 -12.39 -2.75 -3.02
N PHE A 97 -12.72 -3.57 -4.01
CA PHE A 97 -13.97 -4.34 -4.02
C PHE A 97 -13.76 -5.71 -3.41
N GLU A 98 -14.80 -6.21 -2.75
CA GLU A 98 -14.83 -7.57 -2.22
C GLU A 98 -14.70 -8.58 -3.36
N LYS A 99 -13.79 -9.55 -3.19
CA LYS A 99 -13.56 -10.58 -4.19
C LYS A 99 -14.79 -11.49 -4.26
N LYS A 100 -15.44 -11.56 -5.43
CA LYS A 100 -16.51 -12.55 -5.65
C LYS A 100 -15.89 -13.95 -5.61
N ASN A 101 -16.31 -14.76 -4.65
CA ASN A 101 -15.98 -16.18 -4.66
C ASN A 101 -16.60 -16.81 -5.91
N LYS A 102 -15.77 -17.31 -6.81
CA LYS A 102 -16.26 -18.18 -7.89
C LYS A 102 -16.73 -19.47 -7.21
N LYS A 103 -18.04 -19.73 -7.25
CA LYS A 103 -18.55 -21.06 -6.88
C LYS A 103 -17.83 -22.09 -7.77
N LYS A 104 -17.22 -23.09 -7.13
CA LYS A 104 -16.64 -24.25 -7.82
C LYS A 104 -17.77 -25.12 -8.36
#